data_AF-A0A2H0YT08-F1
#
_entry.id   AF-A0A2H0YT08-F1
#
_cell.length_a   1.000
_cell.length_b   1.000
_cell.length_c   1.000
_cell.angle_alpha   90.00
_cell.angle_beta   90.00
_cell.angle_gamma   90.00
#
_symmetry.space_group_name_H-M   'P 1'
#
loop_
_entity.id
_entity.type
_entity.pdbx_description
1 polymer ?
#
loop_
_entity_poly.entity_id
_entity_poly.type
_entity_poly.pdbx_seq_one_letter_code
_entity_poly.pdbx_strand_id
1 'polypeptide(L)'
;MNALLNFLPNENRTEVQKMLIGVVVSKSFTFFAVLLAIISVSLYGIQFLFNQEIDRITTEQNTVQAQFEGSKQIDVESAIKSLNEQTKRLTVIQNSYVYWSVSLERLETVIPEGILISGFSIDSETRLVTLTGEAQTRESYYEFGKALQASPFIEMAGLPISLLKSDIKFSISITLTPEFFSYET
;
A
#
# COMPACT_ATOMS: atom_id res chain seq x y z
N MET A 1 -10.11 -88.70 -26.82
CA MET A 1 -10.03 -88.24 -28.23
C MET A 1 -8.97 -88.95 -29.07
N ASN A 2 -8.31 -90.03 -28.57
CA ASN A 2 -7.29 -90.78 -29.34
C ASN A 2 -7.84 -92.04 -30.03
N ALA A 3 -8.99 -92.57 -29.60
CA ALA A 3 -9.59 -93.78 -30.16
C ALA A 3 -10.28 -93.57 -31.53
N LEU A 4 -10.83 -92.38 -31.78
CA LEU A 4 -11.54 -92.05 -33.03
C LEU A 4 -10.58 -91.69 -34.19
N LEU A 5 -9.35 -91.25 -33.89
CA LEU A 5 -8.34 -90.95 -34.92
C LEU A 5 -7.78 -92.21 -35.58
N ASN A 6 -7.88 -93.37 -34.89
CA ASN A 6 -7.29 -94.62 -35.37
C ASN A 6 -8.16 -95.35 -36.42
N PHE A 7 -9.41 -94.91 -36.64
CA PHE A 7 -10.35 -95.51 -37.61
C PHE A 7 -10.44 -94.75 -38.95
N LEU A 8 -9.68 -93.66 -39.14
CA LEU A 8 -9.63 -92.92 -40.40
C LEU A 8 -8.55 -93.53 -41.33
N PRO A 9 -8.84 -93.75 -42.64
CA PRO A 9 -7.83 -94.14 -43.63
C PRO A 9 -6.68 -93.13 -43.66
N ASN A 10 -5.43 -93.59 -43.82
CA ASN A 10 -4.22 -92.74 -43.70
C ASN A 10 -4.23 -91.49 -44.60
N GLU A 11 -4.94 -91.52 -45.73
CA GLU A 11 -5.05 -90.41 -46.68
C GLU A 11 -5.81 -89.20 -46.10
N ASN A 12 -6.82 -89.43 -45.24
CA ASN A 12 -7.69 -88.37 -44.71
C ASN A 12 -7.23 -87.85 -43.32
N ARG A 13 -6.26 -88.51 -42.67
CA ARG A 13 -5.79 -88.10 -41.32
C ARG A 13 -5.10 -86.74 -41.33
N THR A 14 -4.32 -86.46 -42.37
CA THR A 14 -3.53 -85.23 -42.50
C THR A 14 -4.39 -84.00 -42.71
N GLU A 15 -5.52 -84.15 -43.41
CA GLU A 15 -6.47 -83.06 -43.68
C GLU A 15 -7.29 -82.72 -42.43
N VAL A 16 -7.78 -83.75 -41.72
CA VAL A 16 -8.51 -83.58 -40.46
C VAL A 16 -7.63 -82.96 -39.38
N GLN A 17 -6.34 -83.31 -39.30
CA GLN A 17 -5.42 -82.68 -38.35
C GLN A 17 -5.20 -81.19 -38.63
N LYS A 18 -5.04 -80.79 -39.91
CA LYS A 18 -4.92 -79.37 -40.29
C LYS A 18 -6.17 -78.58 -39.95
N MET A 19 -7.36 -79.17 -40.16
CA MET A 19 -8.63 -78.56 -39.79
C MET A 19 -8.76 -78.37 -38.28
N LEU A 20 -8.42 -79.38 -37.48
CA LEU A 20 -8.44 -79.29 -36.01
C LEU A 20 -7.45 -78.24 -35.48
N ILE A 21 -6.22 -78.21 -36.01
CA ILE A 21 -5.22 -77.19 -35.63
C ILE A 21 -5.72 -75.78 -36.01
N GLY A 22 -6.29 -75.61 -37.21
CA GLY A 22 -6.85 -74.33 -37.65
C GLY A 22 -7.96 -73.83 -36.71
N VAL A 23 -8.85 -74.73 -36.27
CA VAL A 23 -9.90 -74.40 -35.30
C VAL A 23 -9.30 -74.03 -33.94
N VAL A 24 -8.32 -74.80 -33.42
CA VAL A 24 -7.67 -74.51 -32.14
C VAL A 24 -6.91 -73.18 -32.18
N VAL A 25 -6.18 -72.89 -33.25
CA VAL A 25 -5.46 -71.63 -33.44
C VAL A 25 -6.42 -70.45 -33.54
N SER A 26 -7.50 -70.57 -34.33
CA SER A 26 -8.51 -69.53 -34.44
C SER A 26 -9.18 -69.23 -33.09
N LYS A 27 -9.57 -70.27 -32.34
CA LYS A 27 -10.19 -70.11 -31.01
C LYS A 27 -9.21 -69.51 -29.98
N SER A 28 -7.94 -69.92 -30.01
CA SER A 28 -6.90 -69.34 -29.16
C SER A 28 -6.70 -67.86 -29.47
N PHE A 29 -6.66 -67.50 -30.75
CA PHE A 29 -6.53 -66.11 -31.18
C PHE A 29 -7.72 -65.26 -30.72
N THR A 30 -8.96 -65.76 -30.88
CA THR A 30 -10.16 -65.06 -30.36
C THR A 30 -10.10 -64.87 -28.85
N PHE A 31 -9.64 -65.89 -28.11
CA PHE A 31 -9.49 -65.79 -26.66
C PHE A 31 -8.49 -64.69 -26.26
N PHE A 32 -7.31 -64.66 -26.88
CA PHE A 32 -6.32 -63.60 -26.64
C PHE A 32 -6.83 -62.21 -27.02
N ALA A 33 -7.57 -62.09 -28.13
CA ALA A 33 -8.16 -60.81 -28.54
C ALA A 33 -9.17 -60.27 -27.52
N VAL A 34 -10.02 -61.14 -26.96
CA VAL A 34 -10.97 -60.75 -25.90
C VAL A 34 -10.23 -60.34 -24.63
N LEU A 35 -9.18 -61.08 -24.25
CA LEU A 35 -8.39 -60.78 -23.06
C LEU A 35 -7.68 -59.42 -23.18
N LEU A 36 -7.11 -59.13 -24.35
CA LEU A 36 -6.53 -57.81 -24.65
C LEU A 36 -7.57 -56.69 -24.59
N ALA A 37 -8.77 -56.91 -25.14
CA ALA A 37 -9.84 -55.92 -25.09
C ALA A 37 -10.24 -55.57 -23.64
N ILE A 38 -10.34 -56.57 -22.77
CA ILE A 38 -10.65 -56.37 -21.34
C ILE A 38 -9.55 -55.54 -20.67
N ILE A 39 -8.27 -55.86 -20.92
CA ILE A 39 -7.14 -55.11 -20.36
C ILE A 39 -7.16 -53.66 -20.85
N SER A 40 -7.40 -53.43 -22.15
CA SER A 40 -7.47 -52.07 -22.70
C SER A 40 -8.58 -51.24 -22.07
N VAL A 41 -9.78 -51.81 -21.90
CA VAL A 41 -10.90 -51.12 -21.24
C VAL A 41 -10.58 -50.82 -19.78
N SER A 42 -9.97 -51.77 -19.06
CA SER A 42 -9.58 -51.57 -17.66
C SER A 42 -8.54 -50.46 -17.52
N LEU A 43 -7.51 -50.43 -18.38
CA LEU A 43 -6.49 -49.38 -18.37
C LEU A 43 -7.08 -48.02 -18.68
N TYR A 44 -8.01 -47.94 -19.64
CA TYR A 44 -8.70 -46.70 -19.95
C TYR A 44 -9.54 -46.19 -18.76
N GLY A 45 -10.24 -47.08 -18.06
CA GLY A 45 -11.00 -46.72 -16.86
C GLY A 45 -10.12 -46.18 -15.73
N ILE A 46 -8.96 -46.81 -15.50
CA ILE A 46 -7.97 -46.34 -14.51
C ILE A 46 -7.46 -44.95 -14.90
N GLN A 47 -7.09 -44.74 -16.16
CA GLN A 47 -6.60 -43.45 -16.65
C GLN A 47 -7.65 -42.35 -16.49
N PHE A 48 -8.92 -42.66 -16.76
CA PHE A 48 -10.02 -41.72 -16.59
C PHE A 48 -10.18 -41.27 -15.13
N LEU A 49 -10.22 -42.22 -14.19
CA LEU A 49 -10.32 -41.91 -12.76
C LEU A 49 -9.11 -41.13 -12.25
N PHE A 50 -7.91 -41.48 -12.71
CA PHE A 50 -6.68 -40.81 -12.32
C PHE A 50 -6.63 -39.36 -12.79
N ASN A 51 -7.05 -39.10 -14.04
CA ASN A 51 -7.13 -37.74 -14.57
C ASN A 51 -8.16 -36.89 -13.81
N GLN A 52 -9.30 -37.47 -13.43
CA GLN A 52 -10.31 -36.77 -12.64
C GLN A 52 -9.77 -36.32 -11.27
N GLU A 53 -9.00 -37.17 -10.61
CA GLU A 53 -8.40 -36.82 -9.31
C GLU A 53 -7.31 -35.75 -9.47
N ILE A 54 -6.50 -35.81 -10.53
CA ILE A 54 -5.52 -34.75 -10.84
C ILE A 54 -6.21 -33.41 -11.10
N ASP A 55 -7.27 -33.39 -11.91
CA ASP A 55 -8.00 -32.17 -12.21
C ASP A 55 -8.62 -31.57 -10.95
N ARG A 56 -9.14 -32.42 -10.06
CA ARG A 56 -9.68 -32.01 -8.77
C ARG A 56 -8.61 -31.37 -7.88
N ILE A 57 -7.47 -32.05 -7.69
CA ILE A 57 -6.36 -31.56 -6.87
C ILE A 57 -5.83 -30.24 -7.42
N THR A 58 -5.67 -30.14 -8.75
CA THR A 58 -5.18 -28.93 -9.41
C THR A 58 -6.15 -27.76 -9.23
N THR A 59 -7.45 -28.02 -9.30
CA THR A 59 -8.49 -26.99 -9.07
C THR A 59 -8.54 -26.53 -7.61
N GLU A 60 -8.46 -27.47 -6.67
CA GLU A 60 -8.39 -27.14 -5.23
C GLU A 60 -7.12 -26.34 -4.90
N GLN A 61 -5.96 -26.72 -5.47
CA GLN A 61 -4.72 -25.97 -5.27
C GLN A 61 -4.80 -24.56 -5.87
N ASN A 62 -5.31 -24.41 -7.09
CA ASN A 62 -5.42 -23.11 -7.75
C ASN A 62 -6.40 -22.17 -7.02
N THR A 63 -7.51 -22.69 -6.48
CA THR A 63 -8.46 -21.88 -5.72
C THR A 63 -7.87 -21.40 -4.39
N VAL A 64 -7.18 -22.28 -3.65
CA VAL A 64 -6.47 -21.91 -2.42
C VAL A 64 -5.38 -20.88 -2.71
N GLN A 65 -4.59 -21.09 -3.76
CA GLN A 65 -3.51 -20.17 -4.12
C GLN A 65 -4.03 -18.80 -4.55
N ALA A 66 -5.08 -18.73 -5.37
CA ALA A 66 -5.72 -17.47 -5.76
C ALA A 66 -6.28 -16.72 -4.54
N GLN A 67 -6.81 -17.42 -3.54
CA GLN A 67 -7.36 -16.83 -2.33
C GLN A 67 -6.25 -16.26 -1.42
N PHE A 68 -5.11 -16.95 -1.31
CA PHE A 68 -3.93 -16.48 -0.56
C PHE A 68 -3.22 -15.31 -1.25
N GLU A 69 -3.06 -15.34 -2.58
CA GLU A 69 -2.43 -14.25 -3.32
C GLU A 69 -3.28 -12.99 -3.29
N GLY A 70 -4.61 -13.11 -3.48
CA GLY A 70 -5.53 -11.98 -3.41
C GLY A 70 -5.59 -11.34 -2.02
N SER A 71 -5.68 -12.15 -0.95
CA SER A 71 -5.74 -11.63 0.43
C SER A 71 -4.44 -10.94 0.85
N LYS A 72 -3.28 -11.56 0.56
CA LYS A 72 -1.97 -10.99 0.89
C LYS A 72 -1.71 -9.67 0.16
N GLN A 73 -2.14 -9.56 -1.10
CA GLN A 73 -2.01 -8.31 -1.87
C GLN A 73 -2.86 -7.19 -1.26
N ILE A 74 -4.11 -7.48 -0.87
CA ILE A 74 -5.01 -6.51 -0.23
C ILE A 74 -4.44 -6.02 1.11
N ASP A 75 -3.91 -6.93 1.94
CA ASP A 75 -3.34 -6.57 3.24
C ASP A 75 -2.11 -5.67 3.11
N VAL A 76 -1.22 -5.96 2.15
CA VAL A 76 -0.02 -5.13 1.90
C VAL A 76 -0.41 -3.74 1.39
N GLU A 77 -1.36 -3.66 0.46
CA GLU A 77 -1.83 -2.37 -0.07
C GLU A 77 -2.48 -1.51 1.03
N SER A 78 -3.30 -2.13 1.89
CA SER A 78 -3.90 -1.46 3.05
C SER A 78 -2.83 -0.94 4.02
N ALA A 79 -1.80 -1.75 4.32
CA ALA A 79 -0.70 -1.35 5.19
C ALA A 79 0.10 -0.17 4.61
N ILE A 80 0.41 -0.19 3.30
CA ILE A 80 1.09 0.91 2.61
C ILE A 80 0.25 2.19 2.67
N LYS A 81 -1.05 2.08 2.43
CA LYS A 81 -1.96 3.23 2.50
C LYS A 81 -2.00 3.84 3.90
N SER A 82 -2.12 3.00 4.94
CA SER A 82 -2.11 3.46 6.34
C SER A 82 -0.79 4.16 6.70
N LEU A 83 0.34 3.59 6.27
CA LEU A 83 1.65 4.20 6.49
C LEU A 83 1.76 5.56 5.81
N ASN A 84 1.32 5.67 4.55
CA ASN A 84 1.34 6.94 3.83
C ASN A 84 0.47 8.01 4.51
N GLU A 85 -0.70 7.62 5.03
CA GLU A 85 -1.57 8.54 5.79
C GLU A 85 -0.92 9.00 7.09
N GLN A 86 -0.25 8.10 7.82
CA GLN A 86 0.48 8.45 9.05
C GLN A 86 1.65 9.38 8.76
N THR A 87 2.44 9.09 7.72
CA THR A 87 3.55 9.95 7.28
C THR A 87 3.04 11.33 6.88
N LYS A 88 1.94 11.41 6.12
CA LYS A 88 1.33 12.70 5.74
C LYS A 88 0.92 13.52 6.96
N ARG A 89 0.33 12.88 7.98
CA ARG A 89 -0.02 13.56 9.24
C ARG A 89 1.22 14.08 9.97
N LEU A 90 2.29 13.30 10.03
CA LEU A 90 3.56 13.72 10.63
C LEU A 90 4.17 14.91 9.88
N THR A 91 4.16 14.89 8.54
CA THR A 91 4.64 16.02 7.74
C THR A 91 3.84 17.29 8.01
N VAL A 92 2.50 17.20 8.14
CA VAL A 92 1.68 18.36 8.50
C VAL A 92 2.06 18.88 9.89
N ILE A 93 2.19 18.00 10.89
CA ILE A 93 2.58 18.41 12.25
C ILE A 93 3.95 19.09 12.26
N GLN A 94 4.93 18.54 11.53
CA GLN A 94 6.27 19.11 11.43
C GLN A 94 6.27 20.46 10.72
N ASN A 95 5.52 20.61 9.63
CA ASN A 95 5.43 21.87 8.89
C ASN A 95 4.65 22.94 9.66
N SER A 96 3.71 22.56 10.52
CA SER A 96 2.97 23.47 11.39
C SER A 96 3.67 23.75 12.71
N TYR A 97 4.81 23.11 13.00
CA TYR A 97 5.52 23.29 14.25
C TYR A 97 6.32 24.60 14.23
N VAL A 98 5.97 25.50 15.14
CA VAL A 98 6.63 26.79 15.34
C VAL A 98 7.36 26.78 16.68
N TYR A 99 8.64 27.17 16.69
CA TYR A 99 9.46 27.31 17.90
C TYR A 99 9.08 28.56 18.70
N TRP A 100 7.89 28.55 19.30
CA TRP A 100 7.31 29.70 19.99
C TRP A 100 8.21 30.32 21.06
N SER A 101 8.97 29.51 21.80
CA SER A 101 9.87 30.02 22.84
C SER A 101 10.94 30.96 22.26
N VAL A 102 11.59 30.55 21.18
CA VAL A 102 12.64 31.34 20.50
C VAL A 102 12.04 32.57 19.84
N SER A 103 10.88 32.40 19.19
CA SER A 103 10.17 33.51 18.57
C SER A 103 9.73 34.58 19.58
N LEU A 104 9.26 34.18 20.77
CA LEU A 104 8.86 35.11 21.82
C LEU A 104 10.07 35.82 22.44
N GLU A 105 11.18 35.13 22.66
CA GLU A 105 12.43 35.73 23.14
C GLU A 105 12.96 36.78 22.15
N ARG A 106 12.95 36.47 20.86
CA ARG A 106 13.31 37.44 19.80
C ARG A 106 12.38 38.65 19.79
N LEU A 107 11.07 38.44 19.98
CA LEU A 107 10.10 39.54 20.04
C LEU A 107 10.34 40.46 21.24
N GLU A 108 10.68 39.90 22.40
CA GLU A 108 11.00 40.66 23.62
C GLU A 108 12.15 41.65 23.37
N THR A 109 13.19 41.25 22.63
CA THR A 109 14.33 42.14 22.32
C THR A 109 13.98 43.36 21.45
N VAL A 110 12.84 43.32 20.74
CA VAL A 110 12.41 44.38 19.83
C VAL A 110 11.41 45.33 20.50
N ILE A 111 10.80 44.93 21.62
CA ILE A 111 9.79 45.74 22.32
C ILE A 111 10.51 46.71 23.28
N PRO A 112 10.45 48.04 23.05
CA PRO A 112 11.06 49.01 23.95
C PRO A 112 10.23 49.19 25.25
N GLU A 113 10.86 49.78 26.26
CA GLU A 113 10.17 50.15 27.49
C GLU A 113 8.97 51.07 27.23
N GLY A 114 7.89 50.87 27.99
CA GLY A 114 6.66 51.66 27.86
C GLY A 114 5.71 51.18 26.75
N ILE A 115 5.92 49.98 26.21
CA ILE A 115 4.98 49.25 25.35
C ILE A 115 4.47 48.01 26.09
N LEU A 116 3.15 47.83 26.11
CA LEU A 116 2.48 46.67 26.68
C LEU A 116 1.76 45.92 25.55
N ILE A 117 2.16 44.69 25.28
CA ILE A 117 1.47 43.81 24.33
C ILE A 117 0.38 43.05 25.07
N SER A 118 -0.87 43.25 24.66
CA SER A 118 -2.05 42.59 25.23
C SER A 118 -2.57 41.43 24.39
N GLY A 119 -2.16 41.35 23.12
CA GLY A 119 -2.58 40.28 22.23
C GLY A 119 -1.67 40.11 21.03
N PHE A 120 -1.49 38.87 20.64
CA PHE A 120 -0.60 38.44 19.57
C PHE A 120 -1.28 37.31 18.80
N SER A 121 -1.31 37.43 17.49
CA SER A 121 -1.86 36.43 16.59
C SER A 121 -0.93 36.26 15.40
N ILE A 122 -0.64 35.02 15.04
CA ILE A 122 0.16 34.70 13.85
C ILE A 122 -0.69 33.84 12.92
N ASP A 123 -0.63 34.18 11.65
CA ASP A 123 -1.00 33.30 10.56
C ASP A 123 0.27 32.70 9.96
N SER A 124 0.46 31.38 10.15
CA SER A 124 1.62 30.64 9.66
C SER A 124 1.66 30.52 8.14
N GLU A 125 0.52 30.59 7.45
CA GLU A 125 0.47 30.49 5.98
C GLU A 125 0.90 31.80 5.33
N THR A 126 0.42 32.93 5.86
CA THR A 126 0.71 34.26 5.30
C THR A 126 1.92 34.93 5.95
N ARG A 127 2.43 34.37 7.07
CA ARG A 127 3.47 34.96 7.94
C ARG A 127 3.08 36.35 8.48
N LEU A 128 1.78 36.63 8.48
CA LEU A 128 1.23 37.86 9.00
C LEU A 128 1.04 37.73 10.51
N VAL A 129 1.55 38.72 11.24
CA VAL A 129 1.40 38.80 12.68
C VAL A 129 0.63 40.06 13.02
N THR A 130 -0.41 39.89 13.83
CA THR A 130 -1.14 41.01 14.41
C THR A 130 -0.73 41.18 15.87
N LEU A 131 -0.16 42.33 16.17
CA LEU A 131 0.17 42.76 17.53
C LEU A 131 -0.84 43.80 18.00
N THR A 132 -1.39 43.58 19.19
CA THR A 132 -2.29 44.52 19.85
C THR A 132 -1.74 44.88 21.21
N GLY A 133 -1.83 46.15 21.57
CA GLY A 133 -1.23 46.65 22.79
C GLY A 133 -1.50 48.12 23.05
N GLU A 134 -0.80 48.63 24.05
CA GLU A 134 -0.82 50.04 24.45
C GLU A 134 0.59 50.59 24.64
N ALA A 135 0.80 51.84 24.24
CA ALA A 135 2.01 52.59 24.49
C ALA A 135 1.73 53.68 25.53
N GLN A 136 2.57 53.75 26.56
CA GLN A 136 2.43 54.74 27.63
C GLN A 136 2.60 56.18 27.10
N THR A 137 3.52 56.38 26.15
CA THR A 137 3.83 57.69 25.59
C THR A 137 3.88 57.66 24.07
N ARG A 138 3.73 58.82 23.44
CA ARG A 138 3.91 58.96 22.00
C ARG A 138 5.34 58.64 21.56
N GLU A 139 6.31 59.01 22.38
CA GLU A 139 7.72 58.75 22.14
C GLU A 139 8.02 57.24 22.18
N SER A 140 7.48 56.49 23.17
CA SER A 140 7.63 55.03 23.21
C SER A 140 6.95 54.34 22.01
N TYR A 141 5.78 54.83 21.59
CA TYR A 141 5.10 54.33 20.38
C TYR A 141 5.90 54.58 19.09
N TYR A 142 6.60 55.71 19.01
CA TYR A 142 7.45 56.04 17.86
C TYR A 142 8.73 55.20 17.84
N GLU A 143 9.40 55.03 18.99
CA GLU A 143 10.58 54.19 19.11
C GLU A 143 10.26 52.72 18.84
N PHE A 144 9.07 52.24 19.24
CA PHE A 144 8.59 50.91 18.89
C PHE A 144 8.54 50.70 17.38
N GLY A 145 8.10 51.71 16.62
CA GLY A 145 8.10 51.61 15.17
C GLY A 145 9.47 51.58 14.53
N LYS A 146 10.41 52.35 15.07
CA LYS A 146 11.79 52.26 14.64
C LYS A 146 12.41 50.90 14.95
N ALA A 147 12.15 50.38 16.15
CA ALA A 147 12.65 49.06 16.57
C ALA A 147 12.12 47.94 15.66
N LEU A 148 10.83 47.97 15.32
CA LEU A 148 10.23 47.03 14.39
C LEU A 148 10.82 47.13 12.98
N GLN A 149 11.06 48.35 12.48
CA GLN A 149 11.65 48.57 11.15
C GLN A 149 13.14 48.23 11.08
N ALA A 150 13.86 48.34 12.19
CA ALA A 150 15.28 48.02 12.28
C ALA A 150 15.54 46.52 12.53
N SER A 151 14.50 45.75 12.86
CA SER A 151 14.63 44.33 13.14
C SER A 151 14.95 43.55 11.86
N PRO A 152 15.98 42.68 11.87
CA PRO A 152 16.29 41.82 10.72
C PRO A 152 15.17 40.82 10.44
N PHE A 153 14.24 40.61 11.39
CA PHE A 153 13.21 39.60 11.29
C PHE A 153 11.87 40.11 10.74
N ILE A 154 11.74 41.41 10.47
CA ILE A 154 10.48 42.06 10.11
C ILE A 154 10.62 42.73 8.73
N GLU A 155 9.85 42.28 7.75
CA GLU A 155 9.91 42.81 6.37
C GLU A 155 9.06 44.08 6.19
N MET A 156 7.93 44.16 6.89
CA MET A 156 7.02 45.31 6.76
C MET A 156 6.35 45.61 8.10
N ALA A 157 6.64 46.79 8.66
CA ALA A 157 5.98 47.32 9.84
C ALA A 157 5.33 48.67 9.50
N GLY A 158 4.01 48.64 9.25
CA GLY A 158 3.20 49.84 9.09
C GLY A 158 2.56 50.22 10.41
N LEU A 159 3.11 51.23 11.10
CA LEU A 159 2.47 51.81 12.27
C LEU A 159 1.63 53.02 11.89
N PRO A 160 0.32 53.04 12.22
CA PRO A 160 -0.48 54.23 12.03
C PRO A 160 0.00 55.34 12.97
N ILE A 161 0.11 56.57 12.45
CA ILE A 161 0.49 57.75 13.24
C ILE A 161 -0.63 58.05 14.24
N SER A 162 -0.29 58.10 15.54
CA SER A 162 -1.23 58.52 16.58
C SER A 162 -1.10 60.02 16.89
N LEU A 163 -2.24 60.69 17.02
CA LEU A 163 -2.32 62.09 17.46
C LEU A 163 -2.38 62.24 18.99
N LEU A 164 -2.50 61.13 19.72
CA LEU A 164 -2.60 61.10 21.18
C LEU A 164 -1.21 61.27 21.83
N LYS A 165 -1.18 61.85 23.03
CA LYS A 165 0.06 62.11 23.78
C LYS A 165 0.45 60.96 24.74
N SER A 166 -0.52 60.21 25.25
CA SER A 166 -0.35 59.06 26.15
C SER A 166 -1.41 57.99 25.87
N ASP A 167 -1.21 56.79 26.42
CA ASP A 167 -2.16 55.67 26.42
C ASP A 167 -2.63 55.29 25.00
N ILE A 168 -1.67 55.18 24.09
CA ILE A 168 -1.93 54.95 22.68
C ILE A 168 -2.19 53.46 22.47
N LYS A 169 -3.46 53.11 22.28
CA LYS A 169 -3.85 51.75 21.87
C LYS A 169 -3.53 51.53 20.40
N PHE A 170 -2.94 50.39 20.07
CA PHE A 170 -2.59 50.04 18.70
C PHE A 170 -2.98 48.61 18.35
N SER A 171 -3.20 48.42 17.05
CA SER A 171 -3.30 47.13 16.38
C SER A 171 -2.51 47.24 15.10
N ILE A 172 -1.41 46.51 15.01
CA ILE A 172 -0.51 46.55 13.85
C ILE A 172 -0.36 45.16 13.26
N SER A 173 -0.31 45.12 11.94
CA SER A 173 0.02 43.90 11.21
C SER A 173 1.43 44.03 10.67
N ILE A 174 2.29 43.07 11.02
CA ILE A 174 3.67 42.96 10.55
C ILE A 174 3.86 41.66 9.80
N THR A 175 4.73 41.68 8.78
CA THR A 175 5.11 40.46 8.06
C THR A 175 6.47 39.99 8.55
N LEU A 176 6.56 38.73 8.97
CA LEU A 176 7.79 38.11 9.47
C LEU A 176 8.59 37.42 8.36
N THR A 177 9.90 37.50 8.49
CA THR A 177 10.85 36.70 7.69
C THR A 177 10.78 35.22 8.08
N PRO A 178 11.16 34.29 7.19
CA PRO A 178 11.25 32.87 7.51
C PRO A 178 12.26 32.56 8.64
N GLU A 179 13.32 33.37 8.78
CA GLU A 179 14.35 33.18 9.81
C GLU A 179 13.82 33.40 11.23
N PHE A 180 12.71 34.13 11.40
CA PHE A 180 12.10 34.33 12.72
C PHE A 180 11.63 33.04 13.38
N PHE A 181 11.25 32.03 12.58
CA PHE A 181 10.75 30.74 13.04
C PHE A 181 11.83 29.64 13.09
N SER A 182 13.04 29.93 12.60
CA SER A 182 14.13 28.96 12.60
C SER A 182 14.87 28.93 13.93
N TYR A 183 15.22 27.73 14.36
CA TYR A 183 16.22 27.53 15.41
C TYR A 183 17.59 27.74 14.78
N GLU A 184 18.26 28.85 15.11
CA GLU A 184 19.68 28.97 14.80
C GLU A 184 20.45 28.05 15.77
N THR A 185 21.18 27.09 15.20
CA THR A 185 22.22 26.33 15.91
C THR A 185 23.47 27.17 16.11
#